data_AF-R9LV89-F1
#
_entry.id   AF-R9LV89-F1
#
_cell.length_a   1.000
_cell.length_b   1.000
_cell.length_c   1.000
_cell.angle_alpha   90.00
_cell.angle_beta   90.00
_cell.angle_gamma   90.00
#
_symmetry.space_group_name_H-M   'P 1'
#
loop_
_entity.id
_entity.type
_entity.pdbx_description
1 polymer ?
#
loop_
_entity_poly.entity_id
_entity_poly.type
_entity_poly.pdbx_seq_one_letter_code
_entity_poly.pdbx_strand_id
1 'polypeptide(L)'
;MQDNLYSAPVHPEQFSIFIEKSRIFDKTRSSMQEYLTSWYKDDTDSFTECMRADLITVLEQYHFYNEFVSITKNFNFNPPIDTVSCTIRITDEEDDCCTRYRAIFDAQVNMIDDTMER
;
A
#
# COMPACT_ATOMS: atom_id res chain seq x y z
N MET A 1 -6.56 1.12 38.64
CA MET A 1 -5.81 1.51 37.43
C MET A 1 -6.78 2.26 36.56
N GLN A 2 -6.49 3.50 36.22
CA GLN A 2 -7.39 4.32 35.41
C GLN A 2 -7.02 4.05 33.96
N ASP A 3 -7.85 3.28 33.25
CA ASP A 3 -7.68 3.10 31.82
C ASP A 3 -7.68 4.48 31.18
N ASN A 4 -6.58 4.82 30.52
CA ASN A 4 -6.45 6.10 29.87
C ASN A 4 -7.37 6.05 28.64
N LEU A 5 -8.55 6.64 28.76
CA LEU A 5 -9.65 6.56 27.78
C LEU A 5 -9.29 7.08 26.36
N TYR A 6 -8.05 7.56 26.18
CA TYR A 6 -7.52 8.20 24.98
C TYR A 6 -6.36 7.44 24.33
N SER A 7 -6.02 6.22 24.78
CA SER A 7 -5.03 5.39 24.07
C SER A 7 -5.62 4.76 22.81
N ALA A 8 -4.80 4.61 21.76
CA ALA A 8 -5.17 3.82 20.60
C ALA A 8 -5.53 2.38 21.05
N PRO A 9 -6.59 1.77 20.48
CA PRO A 9 -7.05 0.45 20.90
C PRO A 9 -6.11 -0.70 20.49
N VAL A 10 -5.05 -0.40 19.73
CA VAL A 10 -4.07 -1.37 19.24
C VAL A 10 -2.73 -1.10 19.90
N HIS A 11 -2.18 -2.10 20.59
CA HIS A 11 -0.86 -1.99 21.21
C HIS A 11 0.24 -2.01 20.14
N PRO A 12 1.25 -1.12 20.19
CA PRO A 12 2.30 -1.04 19.17
C PRO A 12 3.01 -2.37 18.88
N GLU A 13 3.35 -3.13 19.92
CA GLU A 13 4.02 -4.43 19.75
C GLU A 13 3.14 -5.47 19.03
N GLN A 14 1.84 -5.48 19.32
CA GLN A 14 0.91 -6.38 18.63
C GLN A 14 0.81 -6.02 17.16
N PHE A 15 0.84 -4.72 16.84
CA PHE A 15 0.82 -4.25 15.47
C PHE A 15 2.09 -4.61 14.70
N SER A 16 3.27 -4.47 15.31
CA SER A 16 4.53 -4.91 14.71
C SER A 16 4.54 -6.41 14.42
N ILE A 17 4.11 -7.24 15.38
CA ILE A 17 3.99 -8.70 15.21
C ILE A 17 3.04 -9.04 14.07
N PHE A 18 1.92 -8.32 13.97
CA PHE A 18 0.97 -8.49 12.86
C PHE A 18 1.61 -8.17 11.51
N ILE A 19 2.33 -7.05 11.38
CA ILE A 19 3.00 -6.64 10.13
C ILE A 19 3.99 -7.71 9.68
N GLU A 20 4.80 -8.24 10.60
CA GLU A 20 5.77 -9.29 10.31
C GLU A 20 5.09 -10.60 9.89
N LYS A 21 4.14 -11.09 10.68
CA LYS A 21 3.48 -12.39 10.43
C LYS A 21 2.60 -12.38 9.19
N SER A 22 1.94 -11.26 8.90
CA SER A 22 1.09 -11.12 7.73
C SER A 22 1.88 -11.04 6.42
N ARG A 23 3.17 -10.68 6.50
CA ARG A 23 4.02 -10.37 5.34
C ARG A 23 3.36 -9.32 4.43
N ILE A 24 2.71 -8.33 5.04
CA ILE A 24 1.85 -7.39 4.32
C ILE A 24 2.61 -6.61 3.23
N PHE A 25 3.89 -6.27 3.46
CA PHE A 25 4.71 -5.61 2.46
C PHE A 25 4.98 -6.51 1.25
N ASP A 26 5.26 -7.80 1.44
CA ASP A 26 5.48 -8.73 0.33
C ASP A 26 4.21 -8.86 -0.51
N LYS A 27 3.06 -9.05 0.14
CA LYS A 27 1.75 -9.11 -0.52
C LYS A 27 1.47 -7.84 -1.32
N THR A 28 1.70 -6.68 -0.70
CA THR A 28 1.48 -5.36 -1.32
C THR A 28 2.38 -5.16 -2.52
N ARG A 29 3.66 -5.55 -2.44
CA ARG A 29 4.59 -5.46 -3.57
C ARG A 29 4.19 -6.36 -4.74
N SER A 30 3.72 -7.58 -4.47
CA SER A 30 3.22 -8.46 -5.53
C SER A 30 2.01 -7.85 -6.25
N SER A 31 1.03 -7.35 -5.51
CA SER A 31 -0.14 -6.68 -6.09
C SER A 31 0.24 -5.39 -6.84
N MET A 32 1.18 -4.61 -6.31
CA MET A 32 1.71 -3.42 -6.99
C MET A 32 2.33 -3.75 -8.35
N GLN A 33 3.13 -4.82 -8.44
CA GLN A 33 3.74 -5.24 -9.71
C GLN A 33 2.69 -5.67 -10.74
N GLU A 34 1.66 -6.39 -10.30
CA GLU A 34 0.51 -6.77 -11.14
C GLU A 34 -0.27 -5.54 -11.61
N TYR A 35 -0.50 -4.57 -10.72
CA TYR A 35 -1.16 -3.30 -11.04
C TYR A 35 -0.35 -2.51 -12.09
N LEU A 36 0.94 -2.28 -11.85
CA LEU A 36 1.82 -1.55 -12.78
C LEU A 36 1.85 -2.22 -14.16
N THR A 37 1.92 -3.55 -14.19
CA THR A 37 1.90 -4.32 -15.43
C THR A 37 0.58 -4.17 -16.17
N SER A 38 -0.55 -4.16 -15.46
CA SER A 38 -1.87 -3.99 -16.06
C SER A 38 -2.07 -2.58 -16.57
N TRP A 39 -1.71 -1.57 -15.78
CA TRP A 39 -1.77 -0.17 -16.18
C TRP A 39 -0.94 0.11 -17.44
N TYR A 40 0.30 -0.38 -17.50
CA TYR A 40 1.14 -0.21 -18.69
C TYR A 40 0.52 -0.84 -19.96
N LYS A 41 -0.19 -1.96 -19.81
CA LYS A 41 -0.88 -2.64 -20.93
C LYS A 41 -2.15 -1.92 -21.37
N ASP A 42 -2.90 -1.39 -20.42
CA ASP A 42 -4.20 -0.77 -20.67
C ASP A 42 -4.05 0.67 -21.18
N ASP A 43 -3.09 1.43 -20.64
CA ASP A 43 -2.80 2.82 -21.00
C ASP A 43 -1.31 3.15 -20.83
N THR A 44 -0.52 2.76 -21.86
CA THR A 44 0.93 3.00 -21.90
C THR A 44 1.31 4.47 -21.82
N ASP A 45 0.53 5.36 -22.44
CA ASP A 45 0.84 6.80 -22.50
C ASP A 45 0.67 7.41 -21.10
N SER A 46 -0.46 7.15 -20.43
CA SER A 46 -0.69 7.62 -19.06
C SER A 46 0.32 7.04 -18.07
N PHE A 47 0.67 5.76 -18.22
CA PHE A 47 1.71 5.13 -17.41
C PHE A 47 3.05 5.85 -17.58
N THR A 48 3.50 6.02 -18.82
CA THR A 48 4.83 6.58 -19.11
C THR A 48 4.88 8.07 -18.73
N GLU A 49 3.79 8.81 -18.87
CA GLU A 49 3.69 10.19 -18.37
C GLU A 49 3.83 10.26 -16.85
N CYS A 50 3.15 9.36 -16.13
CA CYS A 50 3.17 9.36 -14.67
C CYS A 50 4.50 8.85 -14.09
N MET A 51 4.97 7.74 -14.63
CA MET A 51 6.15 7.03 -14.15
C MET A 51 7.42 7.59 -14.77
N ARG A 52 7.33 8.41 -15.83
CA ARG A 52 8.46 9.01 -16.55
C ARG A 52 9.42 7.99 -17.19
N ALA A 53 9.01 6.72 -17.26
CA ALA A 53 9.77 5.61 -17.80
C ALA A 53 8.84 4.47 -18.26
N ASP A 54 9.36 3.55 -19.06
CA ASP A 54 8.67 2.31 -19.42
C ASP A 54 8.59 1.32 -18.24
N LEU A 55 7.73 0.31 -18.34
CA LEU A 55 7.52 -0.68 -17.28
C LEU A 55 8.79 -1.43 -16.87
N ILE A 56 9.67 -1.80 -17.81
CA ILE A 56 10.88 -2.56 -17.48
C ILE A 56 11.81 -1.67 -16.63
N THR A 57 12.00 -0.43 -17.06
CA THR A 57 12.79 0.56 -16.31
C THR A 57 12.22 0.78 -14.91
N VAL A 58 10.90 0.95 -14.78
CA VAL A 58 10.23 1.06 -13.48
C VAL A 58 10.49 -0.16 -12.59
N LEU A 59 10.34 -1.37 -13.12
CA LEU A 59 10.47 -2.57 -12.28
C LEU A 59 11.93 -2.89 -11.88
N GLU A 60 12.90 -2.47 -12.68
CA GLU A 60 14.32 -2.80 -12.48
C GLU A 60 15.14 -1.69 -11.82
N GLN A 61 14.80 -0.42 -12.06
CA GLN A 61 15.65 0.72 -11.67
C GLN A 61 15.02 1.61 -10.59
N TYR A 62 13.69 1.60 -10.42
CA TYR A 62 13.03 2.46 -9.46
C TYR A 62 13.12 1.90 -8.05
N HIS A 63 12.94 2.77 -7.06
CA HIS A 63 12.92 2.35 -5.65
C HIS A 63 11.48 2.21 -5.13
N PHE A 64 11.26 1.11 -4.41
CA PHE A 64 9.98 0.76 -3.79
C PHE A 64 10.11 0.75 -2.26
N TYR A 65 9.74 1.86 -1.64
CA TYR A 65 9.86 2.05 -0.19
C TYR A 65 8.59 1.66 0.54
N ASN A 66 8.74 0.84 1.57
CA ASN A 66 7.67 0.57 2.54
C ASN A 66 7.39 1.85 3.33
N GLU A 67 6.30 2.56 3.04
CA GLU A 67 6.06 3.91 3.60
C GLU A 67 5.25 3.85 4.89
N PHE A 68 4.10 3.17 4.90
CA PHE A 68 3.27 3.02 6.10
C PHE A 68 2.34 1.80 6.05
N VAL A 69 1.98 1.31 7.24
CA VAL A 69 0.85 0.40 7.46
C VAL A 69 -0.10 1.06 8.45
N SER A 70 -1.39 1.03 8.18
CA SER A 70 -2.42 1.62 9.04
C SER A 70 -3.61 0.70 9.20
N ILE A 71 -4.25 0.78 10.38
CA ILE A 71 -5.55 0.19 10.64
C ILE A 71 -6.57 1.33 10.63
N THR A 72 -7.63 1.19 9.85
CA THR A 72 -8.63 2.23 9.63
C THR A 72 -10.02 1.64 9.86
N LYS A 73 -10.89 2.38 10.56
CA LYS A 73 -12.33 2.10 10.56
C LYS A 73 -12.95 2.73 9.32
N ASN A 74 -13.37 1.91 8.36
CA ASN A 74 -13.92 2.40 7.09
C ASN A 74 -15.45 2.48 7.16
N PHE A 75 -15.97 3.70 7.20
CA PHE A 75 -17.40 4.01 7.25
C PHE A 75 -18.08 4.10 5.87
N ASN A 76 -17.32 3.90 4.77
CA ASN A 76 -17.91 3.78 3.43
C ASN A 76 -18.66 2.45 3.25
N PHE A 77 -18.41 1.47 4.12
CA PHE A 77 -19.15 0.22 4.20
C PHE A 77 -20.29 0.31 5.20
N ASN A 78 -21.39 -0.39 4.93
CA ASN A 78 -22.53 -0.54 5.84
C ASN A 78 -22.83 -2.04 6.07
N PRO A 79 -22.48 -2.61 7.24
CA PRO A 79 -21.90 -1.95 8.41
C PRO A 79 -20.42 -1.53 8.22
N PRO A 80 -19.90 -0.57 9.02
CA PRO A 80 -18.49 -0.17 8.95
C PRO A 80 -17.54 -1.33 9.26
N ILE A 81 -16.50 -1.48 8.45
CA ILE A 81 -15.49 -2.54 8.59
C ILE A 81 -14.15 -1.98 9.04
N ASP A 82 -13.37 -2.80 9.74
CA ASP A 82 -11.96 -2.49 10.02
C ASP A 82 -11.12 -2.99 8.84
N THR A 83 -10.28 -2.11 8.31
CA THR A 83 -9.38 -2.42 7.18
C THR A 83 -7.94 -2.18 7.60
N VAL A 84 -7.04 -2.96 7.01
CA VAL A 84 -5.59 -2.71 7.09
C VAL A 84 -5.14 -2.19 5.74
N SER A 85 -4.43 -1.08 5.68
CA SER A 85 -3.83 -0.61 4.43
C SER A 85 -2.31 -0.58 4.55
N CYS A 86 -1.64 -0.86 3.43
CA CYS A 86 -0.19 -0.83 3.31
C CYS A 86 0.18 -0.03 2.07
N THR A 87 1.09 0.93 2.23
CA THR A 87 1.50 1.84 1.17
C THR A 87 2.96 1.64 0.83
N ILE A 88 3.23 1.54 -0.47
CA ILE A 88 4.56 1.54 -1.06
C ILE A 88 4.72 2.86 -1.81
N ARG A 89 5.72 3.65 -1.43
CA ARG A 89 6.14 4.81 -2.21
C ARG A 89 7.05 4.36 -3.34
N ILE A 90 6.77 4.86 -4.54
CA ILE A 90 7.54 4.58 -5.75
C ILE A 90 8.28 5.84 -6.17
N THR A 91 9.60 5.76 -6.24
CA THR A 91 10.46 6.86 -6.68
C THR A 91 11.31 6.43 -7.86
N ASP A 92 11.68 7.38 -8.70
CA ASP A 92 12.66 7.15 -9.76
C ASP A 92 14.07 6.91 -9.17
N GLU A 93 15.05 6.71 -10.06
CA GLU A 93 16.44 6.45 -9.69
C GLU A 93 17.11 7.60 -8.92
N GLU A 94 16.56 8.83 -9.01
CA GLU A 94 17.04 10.02 -8.29
C GLU A 94 16.28 10.25 -6.97
N ASP A 95 15.46 9.27 -6.54
CA ASP A 95 14.57 9.35 -5.38
C ASP A 95 13.46 10.42 -5.49
N ASP A 96 13.14 10.92 -6.70
CA ASP A 96 11.97 11.77 -6.89
C ASP A 96 10.68 10.94 -6.88
N CYS A 97 9.68 11.42 -6.16
CA CYS A 97 8.45 10.69 -5.93
C CYS A 97 7.57 10.71 -7.19
N CYS A 98 7.34 9.54 -7.78
CA CYS A 98 6.42 9.39 -8.90
C CYS A 98 4.99 9.25 -8.40
N THR A 99 4.77 8.31 -7.47
CA THR A 99 3.43 7.90 -7.02
C THR A 99 3.52 7.01 -5.76
N ARG A 100 2.38 6.71 -5.16
CA ARG A 100 2.20 5.78 -4.06
C ARG A 100 1.17 4.74 -4.42
N TYR A 101 1.55 3.48 -4.27
CA TYR A 101 0.63 2.37 -4.36
C TYR A 101 0.12 2.02 -2.97
N ARG A 102 -1.19 2.00 -2.77
CA ARG A 102 -1.82 1.60 -1.51
C ARG A 102 -2.72 0.40 -1.73
N ALA A 103 -2.40 -0.69 -1.06
CA ALA A 103 -3.24 -1.88 -0.92
C ALA A 103 -4.14 -1.77 0.31
N ILE A 104 -5.38 -2.22 0.20
CA ILE A 104 -6.39 -2.24 1.26
C ILE A 104 -6.85 -3.68 1.47
N PHE A 105 -6.73 -4.15 2.71
CA PHE A 105 -7.04 -5.51 3.12
C PHE A 105 -8.15 -5.53 4.17
N ASP A 106 -8.86 -6.66 4.24
CA ASP A 106 -9.74 -6.98 5.37
C ASP A 106 -8.94 -7.37 6.63
N ALA A 107 -9.65 -7.65 7.72
CA ALA A 107 -9.05 -8.06 8.99
C ALA A 107 -8.29 -9.41 8.92
N GLN A 108 -8.51 -10.21 7.88
CA GLN A 108 -7.84 -11.48 7.62
C GLN A 108 -6.69 -11.34 6.60
N VAL A 109 -6.36 -10.11 6.19
CA VAL A 109 -5.30 -9.79 5.22
C VAL A 109 -5.58 -10.37 3.82
N ASN A 110 -6.86 -10.42 3.44
CA ASN A 110 -7.28 -10.61 2.07
C ASN A 110 -7.43 -9.24 1.40
N MET A 111 -6.94 -9.11 0.17
CA MET A 111 -7.05 -7.84 -0.57
C MET A 111 -8.52 -7.55 -0.87
N ILE A 112 -8.97 -6.35 -0.50
CA ILE A 112 -10.30 -5.82 -0.85
C ILE A 112 -10.19 -4.94 -2.09
N ASP A 113 -9.18 -4.07 -2.10
CA ASP A 113 -9.03 -3.00 -3.09
C ASP A 113 -7.59 -2.47 -3.10
N ASP A 114 -7.21 -1.76 -4.16
CA ASP A 114 -5.94 -1.08 -4.29
C ASP A 114 -6.03 0.19 -5.12
N THR A 115 -5.17 1.16 -4.83
CA THR A 115 -5.21 2.49 -5.46
C THR A 115 -3.82 3.06 -5.69
N MET A 116 -3.65 3.81 -6.77
CA MET A 116 -2.49 4.68 -6.99
C MET A 116 -2.83 6.12 -6.63
N GLU A 117 -1.94 6.77 -5.87
CA GLU A 117 -2.08 8.15 -5.42
C GLU A 117 -0.81 8.93 -5.73
N ARG A 118 -0.93 10.11 -6.37
CA ARG A 118 0.19 11.01 -6.60
C ARG A 118 0.46 11.86 -5.35
#